data_AF-A0A6B1IJ66-F1
#
_entry.id   AF-A0A6B1IJ66-F1
#
_cell.length_a   1.000
_cell.length_b   1.000
_cell.length_c   1.000
_cell.angle_alpha   90.00
_cell.angle_beta   90.00
_cell.angle_gamma   90.00
#
_symmetry.space_group_name_H-M   'P 1'
#
loop_
_entity.id
_entity.type
_entity.pdbx_description
1 polymer ?
#
loop_
_entity_poly.entity_id
_entity_poly.type
_entity_poly.pdbx_seq_one_letter_code
_entity_poly.pdbx_strand_id
1 'polypeptide(L)'
;MKKTETRDSNENILRSRAVDYALLLAGEVTAVVEAKEEEKDAYAALTQEKRYAEDISTGRNYGRFGVPFVFTANLEEAWFQDVRPEAPRERKLRNFHRPDGLDMFLNTDYEGAKQWLEDT
;
A
#
# COMPACT_ATOMS: atom_id res chain seq x y z
N MET A 1 15.74 -40.54 7.31
CA MET A 1 14.56 -39.73 7.71
C MET A 1 14.93 -38.26 7.57
N LYS A 2 14.41 -37.56 6.56
CA LYS A 2 14.51 -36.09 6.49
C LYS A 2 13.24 -35.53 7.11
N LYS A 3 13.38 -34.66 8.11
CA LYS A 3 12.28 -33.92 8.73
C LYS A 3 11.57 -33.12 7.65
N THR A 4 10.28 -33.37 7.46
CA THR A 4 9.36 -32.46 6.77
C THR A 4 9.07 -31.31 7.72
N GLU A 5 9.67 -30.15 7.46
CA GLU A 5 9.22 -28.89 8.06
C GLU A 5 7.92 -28.48 7.39
N THR A 6 6.85 -28.43 8.19
CA THR A 6 5.55 -27.88 7.81
C THR A 6 5.75 -26.39 7.59
N ARG A 7 5.71 -25.94 6.32
CA ARG A 7 5.74 -24.52 5.97
C ARG A 7 4.50 -23.83 6.54
N ASP A 8 4.73 -22.79 7.34
CA ASP A 8 3.69 -21.92 7.86
C ASP A 8 2.99 -21.23 6.69
N SER A 9 1.65 -21.24 6.68
CA SER A 9 0.83 -20.71 5.59
C SER A 9 0.94 -19.20 5.37
N ASN A 10 1.67 -18.50 6.25
CA ASN A 10 1.87 -17.05 6.22
C ASN A 10 3.14 -16.61 5.47
N GLU A 11 4.03 -17.54 5.08
CA GLU A 11 5.34 -17.17 4.51
C GLU A 11 5.34 -16.84 3.00
N ASN A 12 4.19 -16.84 2.32
CA ASN A 12 4.15 -16.80 0.85
C ASN A 12 3.14 -15.81 0.25
N ILE A 13 2.98 -14.65 0.89
CA ILE A 13 2.11 -13.56 0.40
C ILE A 13 2.77 -12.76 -0.74
N LEU A 14 4.09 -12.84 -0.90
CA LEU A 14 4.88 -12.01 -1.82
C LEU A 14 5.56 -12.87 -2.90
N ARG A 15 4.94 -12.99 -4.07
CA ARG A 15 5.51 -13.73 -5.22
C ARG A 15 6.60 -12.95 -5.97
N SER A 16 6.69 -11.65 -5.75
CA SER A 16 7.77 -10.77 -6.19
C SER A 16 8.31 -9.99 -4.97
N ARG A 17 9.55 -9.50 -5.07
CA ARG A 17 10.42 -8.89 -4.02
C ARG A 17 9.69 -8.46 -2.73
N ALA A 18 10.20 -8.95 -1.59
CA ALA A 18 9.70 -8.55 -0.28
C ALA A 18 9.74 -7.03 -0.09
N VAL A 19 8.63 -6.45 0.37
CA VAL A 19 8.54 -5.06 0.81
C VAL A 19 9.20 -4.91 2.18
N ASP A 20 9.76 -3.74 2.49
CA ASP A 20 10.44 -3.52 3.77
C ASP A 20 9.46 -3.58 4.96
N TYR A 21 8.26 -3.02 4.81
CA TYR A 21 7.21 -3.09 5.82
C TYR A 21 5.82 -3.29 5.22
N ALA A 22 4.98 -4.04 5.94
CA ALA A 22 3.55 -4.12 5.72
C ALA A 22 2.82 -3.51 6.92
N LEU A 23 1.82 -2.66 6.67
CA LEU A 23 0.96 -2.07 7.70
C LEU A 23 -0.35 -2.86 7.77
N LEU A 24 -0.69 -3.30 8.98
CA LEU A 24 -1.91 -4.04 9.23
C LEU A 24 -2.94 -3.14 9.89
N LEU A 25 -4.16 -3.14 9.36
CA LEU A 25 -5.33 -2.54 9.98
C LEU A 25 -6.30 -3.66 10.34
N ALA A 26 -6.65 -3.78 11.63
CA ALA A 26 -7.51 -4.85 12.14
C ALA A 26 -7.07 -6.28 11.76
N GLY A 27 -5.75 -6.51 11.64
CA GLY A 27 -5.18 -7.81 11.27
C GLY A 27 -5.01 -8.06 9.78
N GLU A 28 -5.46 -7.14 8.92
CA GLU A 28 -5.39 -7.24 7.46
C GLU A 28 -4.31 -6.33 6.90
N VAL A 29 -3.49 -6.85 5.97
CA VAL A 29 -2.48 -6.04 5.27
C VAL A 29 -3.19 -4.97 4.44
N THR A 30 -3.00 -3.71 4.82
CA THR A 30 -3.75 -2.57 4.28
C THR A 30 -2.82 -1.56 3.61
N ALA A 31 -1.53 -1.58 3.90
CA ALA A 31 -0.54 -0.81 3.18
C ALA A 31 0.81 -1.52 3.11
N VAL A 32 1.63 -1.11 2.15
CA VAL A 32 3.04 -1.47 2.08
C VAL A 32 3.92 -0.23 2.08
N VAL A 33 5.14 -0.37 2.61
CA VAL A 33 6.13 0.70 2.70
C VAL A 33 7.46 0.19 2.16
N GLU A 34 7.98 0.87 1.16
CA GLU A 34 9.36 0.70 0.69
C GLU A 34 10.24 1.80 1.30
N ALA A 35 11.25 1.39 2.05
CA ALA A 35 12.26 2.26 2.61
C ALA A 35 13.41 2.44 1.60
N LYS A 36 13.90 3.66 1.50
CA LYS A 36 15.03 4.02 0.64
C LYS A 36 16.17 4.59 1.47
N GLU A 37 17.38 4.36 0.98
CA GLU A 37 18.57 5.07 1.44
C GLU A 37 18.36 6.58 1.33
N GLU A 38 19.04 7.34 2.20
CA GLU A 38 18.85 8.78 2.37
C GLU A 38 19.00 9.55 1.06
N GLU A 39 20.00 9.22 0.24
CA GLU A 39 20.31 9.91 -1.01
C GLU A 39 19.39 9.49 -2.18
N LYS A 40 18.54 8.49 -1.99
CA LYS A 40 17.64 7.98 -3.04
C LYS A 40 16.30 8.71 -3.00
N ASP A 41 15.83 9.07 -4.19
CA ASP A 41 14.53 9.71 -4.40
C ASP A 41 13.40 8.72 -4.05
N ALA A 42 12.70 9.02 -2.95
CA ALA A 42 11.58 8.22 -2.49
C ALA A 42 10.36 8.35 -3.42
N TYR A 43 10.16 9.52 -4.05
CA TYR A 43 9.09 9.72 -5.02
C TYR A 43 9.26 8.83 -6.26
N ALA A 44 10.47 8.77 -6.80
CA ALA A 44 10.76 7.95 -7.98
C ALA A 44 10.46 6.46 -7.75
N ALA A 45 10.62 5.98 -6.51
CA ALA A 45 10.32 4.61 -6.12
C ALA A 45 8.82 4.26 -6.13
N LEU A 46 7.94 5.26 -6.04
CA LEU A 46 6.50 5.03 -5.89
C LEU A 46 5.89 4.29 -7.09
N THR A 47 6.42 4.53 -8.29
CA THR A 47 5.97 3.82 -9.51
C THR A 47 6.28 2.32 -9.44
N GLN A 48 7.46 1.97 -8.93
CA GLN A 48 7.85 0.58 -8.74
C GLN A 48 7.00 -0.07 -7.64
N GLU A 49 6.72 0.67 -6.56
CA GLU A 49 5.93 0.17 -5.44
C GLU A 49 4.49 -0.15 -5.81
N LYS A 50 3.87 0.67 -6.68
CA LYS A 50 2.55 0.33 -7.26
C LYS A 50 2.55 -1.02 -7.96
N ARG A 51 3.62 -1.35 -8.70
CA ARG A 51 3.70 -2.64 -9.41
C ARG A 51 3.77 -3.79 -8.42
N TYR A 52 4.52 -3.63 -7.32
CA TYR A 52 4.54 -4.64 -6.27
C TYR A 52 3.18 -4.80 -5.60
N ALA A 53 2.44 -3.70 -5.38
CA ALA A 53 1.08 -3.77 -4.83
C ALA A 53 0.10 -4.58 -5.71
N GLU A 54 0.35 -4.74 -7.01
CA GLU A 54 -0.43 -5.61 -7.91
C GLU A 54 -0.16 -7.10 -7.65
N ASP A 55 1.07 -7.45 -7.27
CA ASP A 55 1.52 -8.82 -7.06
C ASP A 55 1.19 -9.35 -5.65
N ILE A 56 0.79 -8.48 -4.72
CA ILE A 56 0.41 -8.87 -3.36
C ILE A 56 -0.96 -9.57 -3.38
N SER A 57 -1.06 -10.71 -2.68
CA SER A 57 -2.33 -11.43 -2.55
C SER A 57 -2.81 -11.43 -1.09
N THR A 58 -3.74 -10.53 -0.75
CA THR A 58 -4.34 -10.41 0.60
C THR A 58 -5.73 -11.05 0.71
N GLY A 59 -6.22 -11.70 -0.35
CA GLY A 59 -7.60 -12.19 -0.42
C GLY A 59 -8.65 -11.11 -0.69
N ARG A 60 -8.27 -9.83 -0.72
CA ARG A 60 -9.07 -8.69 -1.19
C ARG A 60 -8.39 -8.03 -2.39
N ASN A 61 -9.19 -7.42 -3.25
CA ASN A 61 -8.71 -6.66 -4.40
C ASN A 61 -9.26 -5.24 -4.37
N TYR A 62 -8.39 -4.29 -4.68
CA TYR A 62 -8.64 -2.86 -4.71
C TYR A 62 -8.43 -2.39 -6.16
N GLY A 63 -9.37 -2.75 -7.04
CA GLY A 63 -9.14 -2.72 -8.49
C GLY A 63 -8.18 -3.85 -8.89
N ARG A 64 -6.99 -3.49 -9.39
CA ARG A 64 -5.94 -4.45 -9.78
C ARG A 64 -4.90 -4.72 -8.68
N PHE A 65 -4.99 -4.02 -7.55
CA PHE A 65 -3.99 -4.09 -6.47
C PHE A 65 -4.48 -4.98 -5.33
N GLY A 66 -3.59 -5.72 -4.69
CA GLY A 66 -3.88 -6.52 -3.50
C GLY A 66 -3.95 -5.72 -2.20
N VAL A 67 -3.45 -4.49 -2.21
CA VAL A 67 -3.54 -3.54 -1.10
C VAL A 67 -3.98 -2.16 -1.61
N PRO A 68 -4.74 -1.38 -0.82
CA PRO A 68 -5.25 -0.09 -1.25
C PRO A 68 -4.23 1.04 -1.14
N PHE A 69 -3.19 0.90 -0.31
CA PHE A 69 -2.26 1.97 0.01
C PHE A 69 -0.82 1.57 -0.22
N VAL A 70 -0.04 2.51 -0.76
CA VAL A 70 1.41 2.38 -0.92
C VAL A 70 2.11 3.59 -0.31
N PHE A 71 3.25 3.33 0.31
CA PHE A 71 4.15 4.34 0.82
C PHE A 71 5.57 4.11 0.30
N THR A 72 6.29 5.21 0.10
CA THR A 72 7.75 5.19 -0.04
C THR A 72 8.33 6.22 0.90
N ALA A 73 9.48 5.92 1.51
CA ALA A 73 10.12 6.86 2.42
C ALA A 73 11.63 6.74 2.42
N ASN A 74 12.31 7.88 2.60
CA ASN A 74 13.71 7.95 3.03
C ASN A 74 13.78 8.74 4.36
N LEU A 75 14.97 9.17 4.76
CA LEU A 75 15.14 9.93 6.01
C LEU A 75 14.59 11.37 5.95
N GLU A 76 14.36 11.92 4.75
CA GLU A 76 13.92 13.30 4.56
C GLU A 76 12.44 13.43 4.21
N GLU A 77 11.87 12.44 3.53
CA GLU A 77 10.52 12.49 3.01
C GLU A 77 9.81 11.14 2.99
N ALA A 78 8.48 11.21 3.09
CA ALA A 78 7.58 10.10 2.87
C ALA A 78 6.51 10.50 1.85
N TRP A 79 6.13 9.55 1.00
CA TRP A 79 5.07 9.69 0.02
C TRP A 79 3.99 8.66 0.29
N PHE A 80 2.76 9.04 -0.02
CA PHE A 80 1.59 8.18 0.10
C PHE A 80 0.76 8.24 -1.16
N GLN A 81 0.21 7.08 -1.51
CA GLN A 81 -0.85 7.01 -2.49
C GLN A 81 -1.89 5.96 -2.12
N ASP A 82 -3.14 6.35 -2.32
CA ASP A 82 -4.26 5.45 -2.45
C ASP A 82 -4.37 5.04 -3.93
N VAL A 83 -4.28 3.74 -4.19
CA VAL A 83 -4.23 3.19 -5.55
C VAL A 83 -5.61 2.76 -6.05
N ARG A 84 -6.67 2.96 -5.25
CA ARG A 84 -8.04 2.67 -5.67
C ARG A 84 -8.51 3.61 -6.78
N PRO A 85 -9.48 3.17 -7.61
CA PRO A 85 -10.11 4.03 -8.60
C PRO A 85 -10.62 5.34 -7.99
N GLU A 86 -10.46 6.42 -8.75
CA GLU A 86 -10.90 7.79 -8.40
C GLU A 86 -10.28 8.41 -7.13
N ALA A 87 -9.41 7.68 -6.43
CA ALA A 87 -8.66 8.23 -5.33
C ALA A 87 -7.69 9.33 -5.81
N PRO A 88 -7.39 10.34 -4.97
CA PRO A 88 -6.44 11.38 -5.32
C PRO A 88 -5.04 10.86 -5.70
N ARG A 89 -4.31 11.65 -6.49
CA ARG A 89 -2.92 11.39 -6.84
C ARG A 89 -2.01 11.37 -5.61
N GLU A 90 -0.83 10.81 -5.83
CA GLU A 90 0.26 10.76 -4.84
C GLU A 90 0.56 12.11 -4.19
N ARG A 91 0.90 12.07 -2.91
CA ARG A 91 1.24 13.27 -2.13
C ARG A 91 2.37 13.02 -1.15
N LYS A 92 3.21 14.05 -0.99
CA LYS A 92 4.25 14.10 0.04
C LYS A 92 3.62 14.28 1.41
N LEU A 93 4.07 13.51 2.38
CA LEU A 93 3.62 13.54 3.75
C LEU A 93 4.64 14.24 4.65
N ARG A 94 4.13 14.93 5.67
CA ARG A 94 4.96 15.38 6.80
C ARG A 94 5.24 14.25 7.79
N ASN A 95 4.28 13.34 7.96
CA ASN A 95 4.34 12.18 8.84
C ASN A 95 3.43 11.08 8.27
N PHE A 96 3.74 9.82 8.57
CA PHE A 96 2.88 8.69 8.20
C PHE A 96 1.46 8.83 8.76
N HIS A 97 0.51 8.24 8.05
CA HIS A 97 -0.87 8.15 8.52
C HIS A 97 -0.96 7.25 9.75
N ARG A 98 -1.76 7.69 10.73
CA ARG A 98 -2.15 6.86 11.87
C ARG A 98 -3.21 5.83 11.43
N PRO A 99 -3.40 4.73 12.18
CA PRO A 99 -4.36 3.68 11.80
C PRO A 99 -5.79 4.17 11.55
N ASP A 100 -6.28 5.10 12.38
CA ASP A 100 -7.58 5.76 12.23
C ASP A 100 -7.68 6.59 10.94
N GLY A 101 -6.58 7.23 10.53
CA GLY A 101 -6.52 7.93 9.25
C GLY A 101 -6.59 6.98 8.06
N LEU A 102 -5.90 5.84 8.12
CA LEU A 102 -5.97 4.79 7.08
C LEU A 102 -7.37 4.18 7.00
N ASP A 103 -8.03 3.96 8.13
CA ASP A 103 -9.40 3.49 8.18
C ASP A 103 -10.37 4.49 7.54
N MET A 104 -10.23 5.78 7.83
CA MET A 104 -11.02 6.83 7.19
C MET A 104 -10.83 6.83 5.67
N PHE A 105 -9.58 6.78 5.18
CA PHE A 105 -9.34 6.66 3.73
C PHE A 105 -10.03 5.43 3.18
N LEU A 106 -9.83 4.26 3.80
CA LEU A 106 -10.38 3.00 3.32
C LEU A 106 -11.91 3.04 3.17
N ASN A 107 -12.60 3.75 4.05
CA ASN A 107 -14.06 3.90 4.03
C ASN A 107 -14.55 5.11 3.19
N THR A 108 -13.66 5.85 2.53
CA THR A 108 -14.03 6.98 1.67
C THR A 108 -14.56 6.49 0.31
N ASP A 109 -15.74 6.98 -0.08
CA ASP A 109 -16.37 6.69 -1.38
C ASP A 109 -15.95 7.72 -2.45
N TYR A 110 -14.85 7.43 -3.14
CA TYR A 110 -14.33 8.33 -4.19
C TYR A 110 -15.19 8.35 -5.45
N GLU A 111 -15.78 7.22 -5.82
CA GLU A 111 -16.67 7.12 -6.98
C GLU A 111 -17.91 7.98 -6.77
N GLY A 112 -18.58 7.85 -5.62
CA GLY A 112 -19.72 8.69 -5.27
C GLY A 112 -19.34 10.18 -5.19
N ALA A 113 -18.16 10.51 -4.65
CA ALA A 113 -17.68 11.89 -4.60
C ALA A 113 -17.42 12.48 -6.00
N LYS A 114 -16.86 11.69 -6.92
CA LYS A 114 -16.66 12.10 -8.32
C LYS A 114 -17.98 12.28 -9.05
N GLN A 115 -18.90 11.32 -8.90
CA GLN A 115 -20.23 11.40 -9.52
C GLN A 115 -20.98 12.65 -9.07
N TRP A 116 -20.94 12.96 -7.77
CA TRP A 116 -21.53 14.18 -7.23
C TRP A 116 -20.94 15.46 -7.85
N LEU A 117 -19.62 15.48 -8.08
CA LEU A 117 -18.95 16.63 -8.71
C LEU A 117 -19.34 16.79 -10.18
N GLU A 118 -19.57 15.70 -10.91
CA GLU A 118 -19.98 15.71 -12.32
C GLU A 118 -21.46 16.12 -12.50
N ASP A 119 -22.30 15.88 -11.49
CA ASP A 119 -23.73 16.23 -11.49
C ASP A 119 -24.01 17.71 -11.10
N THR A 120 -22.98 18.51 -10.81
CA THR A 120 -23.08 19.93 -10.41
C THR A 120 -22.77 20.88 -11.57
#